data_AF-A0A1M7E5M7-F1
#
_entry.id   AF-A0A1M7E5M7-F1
#
_cell.length_a   1.000
_cell.length_b   1.000
_cell.length_c   1.000
_cell.angle_alpha   90.00
_cell.angle_beta   90.00
_cell.angle_gamma   90.00
#
_symmetry.space_group_name_H-M   'P 1'
#
loop_
_entity.id
_entity.type
_entity.pdbx_description
1 polymer ?
#
loop_
_entity_poly.entity_id
_entity_poly.type
_entity_poly.pdbx_seq_one_letter_code
_entity_poly.pdbx_strand_id
1 'polypeptide(L)'
;MQATDLATAGFIQENFQVLLAHLQALRTDAPAAAPLTPRLLSIEQVMEECGVSRSTVQRWMKAGKPGRHGGTVTLQAYYFSPAEPRIPWPALAAFGQGLAFDLSTLAPAGAAPAPTHLRKAS
;
A
#
# COMPACT_ATOMS: atom_id res chain seq x y z
N MET A 1 32.25 -38.89 6.02
CA MET A 1 31.02 -38.41 5.35
C MET A 1 30.20 -39.63 5.02
N GLN A 2 29.07 -39.84 5.70
CA GLN A 2 28.23 -41.02 5.49
C GLN A 2 27.26 -40.77 4.34
N ALA A 3 26.91 -41.81 3.57
CA ALA A 3 26.01 -41.71 2.42
C ALA A 3 24.62 -41.12 2.77
N THR A 4 24.21 -41.21 4.03
CA THR A 4 23.00 -40.63 4.61
C THR A 4 23.00 -39.09 4.63
N ASP A 5 24.17 -38.45 4.79
CA ASP A 5 24.28 -36.97 4.73
C ASP A 5 24.06 -36.45 3.31
N LEU A 6 24.57 -37.17 2.29
CA LEU A 6 24.36 -36.82 0.89
C LEU A 6 22.90 -37.01 0.44
N ALA A 7 22.24 -38.08 0.91
CA ALA A 7 20.82 -38.31 0.62
C ALA A 7 19.93 -37.22 1.22
N THR A 8 20.26 -36.75 2.43
CA THR A 8 19.51 -35.68 3.11
C THR A 8 19.76 -34.33 2.45
N ALA A 9 21.00 -34.02 2.06
CA ALA A 9 21.32 -32.80 1.33
C ALA A 9 20.64 -32.74 -0.05
N GLY A 10 20.62 -33.86 -0.78
CA GLY A 10 19.90 -33.98 -2.04
C GLY A 10 18.39 -33.74 -1.87
N PHE A 11 17.78 -34.40 -0.88
CA PHE A 11 16.35 -34.26 -0.57
C PHE A 11 15.95 -32.83 -0.16
N ILE A 12 16.80 -32.14 0.63
CA ILE A 12 16.58 -30.74 1.02
C ILE A 12 16.65 -29.83 -0.21
N GLN A 13 17.64 -30.03 -1.07
CA GLN A 13 17.83 -29.20 -2.26
C GLN A 13 16.70 -29.38 -3.27
N GLU A 14 16.23 -30.62 -3.46
CA GLU A 14 15.10 -30.94 -4.34
C GLU A 14 13.80 -30.31 -3.83
N ASN A 15 13.50 -30.46 -2.54
CA ASN A 15 12.31 -29.82 -1.94
C ASN A 15 12.37 -28.29 -1.98
N PHE A 16 13.56 -27.70 -1.77
CA PHE A 16 13.72 -26.26 -1.86
C PHE A 16 13.43 -25.76 -3.28
N GLN A 17 13.88 -26.48 -4.32
CA GLN A 17 13.57 -26.13 -5.70
C GLN A 17 12.07 -26.27 -6.02
N VAL A 18 11.40 -27.31 -5.51
CA VAL A 18 9.95 -27.47 -5.66
C VAL A 18 9.19 -26.31 -5.00
N LEU A 19 9.59 -25.91 -3.79
CA LEU A 19 8.99 -24.77 -3.10
C LEU A 19 9.22 -23.45 -3.86
N LEU A 20 10.42 -23.23 -4.38
CA LEU A 20 10.72 -22.04 -5.19
C LEU A 20 9.90 -22.02 -6.48
N ALA A 21 9.80 -23.14 -7.19
CA ALA A 21 9.01 -23.23 -8.41
C ALA A 21 7.53 -22.97 -8.14
N HIS A 22 6.99 -23.48 -7.03
CA HIS A 22 5.62 -23.23 -6.62
C HIS A 22 5.37 -21.75 -6.27
N LEU A 23 6.29 -21.11 -5.52
CA LEU A 23 6.21 -19.68 -5.23
C LEU A 23 6.33 -18.82 -6.49
N GLN A 24 7.17 -19.21 -7.46
CA GLN A 24 7.30 -18.52 -8.73
C GLN A 24 6.03 -18.67 -9.59
N ALA A 25 5.45 -19.87 -9.65
CA ALA A 25 4.19 -20.11 -10.35
C ALA A 25 3.06 -19.24 -9.80
N LEU A 26 2.90 -19.17 -8.47
CA LEU A 26 1.92 -18.29 -7.81
C LEU A 26 2.16 -16.80 -8.11
N ARG A 27 3.42 -16.39 -8.34
CA ARG A 27 3.76 -15.02 -8.72
C ARG A 27 3.50 -14.73 -10.19
N THR A 28 3.62 -15.73 -11.07
CA THR A 28 3.39 -15.60 -12.52
C THR A 28 1.89 -15.64 -12.85
N ASP A 29 1.11 -16.44 -12.13
CA ASP A 29 -0.36 -16.46 -12.24
C ASP A 29 -1.03 -15.28 -11.51
N ALA A 30 -0.26 -14.47 -10.78
CA ALA A 30 -0.75 -13.16 -10.37
C ALA A 30 -0.94 -12.33 -11.65
N PRO A 31 -2.17 -11.97 -12.04
CA PRO A 31 -2.40 -11.21 -13.25
C PRO A 31 -1.54 -9.95 -13.20
N ALA A 32 -0.77 -9.73 -14.27
CA ALA A 32 0.04 -8.53 -14.48
C ALA A 32 -0.73 -7.34 -13.96
N ALA A 33 -0.20 -6.69 -12.91
CA ALA A 33 -0.88 -5.69 -12.10
C ALA A 33 -1.83 -4.88 -12.98
N ALA A 34 -3.13 -5.26 -12.97
CA ALA A 34 -4.17 -4.42 -13.52
C ALA A 34 -3.88 -3.04 -12.92
N PRO A 35 -3.94 -1.93 -13.70
CA PRO A 35 -3.65 -0.61 -13.17
C PRO A 35 -4.43 -0.54 -11.86
N LEU A 36 -3.70 -0.49 -10.74
CA LEU A 36 -4.26 -0.57 -9.41
C LEU A 36 -5.02 0.73 -9.27
N THR A 37 -6.23 0.82 -9.86
CA THR A 37 -7.15 1.91 -9.64
C THR A 37 -7.38 1.83 -8.15
N PRO A 38 -6.77 2.74 -7.38
CA PRO A 38 -6.73 2.58 -5.95
C PRO A 38 -8.19 2.61 -5.52
N ARG A 39 -8.67 1.55 -4.86
CA ARG A 39 -10.05 1.51 -4.39
C ARG A 39 -10.29 2.74 -3.52
N LEU A 40 -11.10 3.66 -4.02
CA LEU A 40 -11.40 4.92 -3.37
C LEU A 40 -12.64 4.75 -2.52
N LEU A 41 -12.51 5.01 -1.23
CA LEU A 41 -13.58 4.86 -0.25
C LEU A 41 -14.16 6.22 0.11
N SER A 42 -15.48 6.28 0.29
CA SER A 42 -16.14 7.40 0.96
C SER A 42 -15.90 7.34 2.47
N ILE A 43 -16.19 8.43 3.19
CA ILE A 43 -16.14 8.42 4.65
C ILE A 43 -17.08 7.34 5.22
N GLU A 44 -18.29 7.21 4.67
CA GLU A 44 -19.28 6.22 5.13
C GLU A 44 -18.74 4.78 4.96
N GLN A 45 -18.07 4.49 3.85
CA GLN A 45 -17.43 3.19 3.65
C GLN A 45 -16.28 2.94 4.64
N VAL A 46 -15.49 3.97 4.95
CA VAL A 46 -14.44 3.84 5.98
C VAL A 46 -15.03 3.62 7.37
N MET A 47 -16.17 4.24 7.67
CA MET A 47 -16.89 4.03 8.92
C MET A 47 -17.37 2.58 9.05
N GLU A 48 -17.96 2.03 7.99
CA GLU A 48 -18.40 0.63 7.94
C GLU A 48 -17.24 -0.34 8.07
N GLU A 49 -16.16 -0.15 7.29
CA GLU A 49 -15.02 -1.06 7.28
C GLU A 49 -14.19 -1.01 8.58
N CYS A 50 -14.11 0.15 9.24
CA CYS A 50 -13.34 0.31 10.48
C CYS A 50 -14.19 0.28 11.76
N GLY A 51 -15.52 0.28 11.66
CA GLY A 51 -16.43 0.32 12.82
C GLY A 51 -16.32 1.60 13.65
N VAL A 52 -16.03 2.74 13.01
CA VAL A 52 -15.81 4.04 13.70
C VAL A 52 -16.81 5.10 13.29
N SER A 53 -16.96 6.14 14.12
CA SER A 53 -17.83 7.27 13.82
C SER A 53 -17.25 8.20 12.74
N ARG A 54 -18.13 8.89 12.02
CA ARG A 54 -17.76 9.92 11.03
C ARG A 54 -16.79 10.97 11.58
N SER A 55 -17.06 11.45 12.79
CA SER A 55 -16.24 12.45 13.49
C SER A 55 -14.81 11.93 13.73
N THR A 56 -14.67 10.62 13.98
CA THR A 56 -13.36 9.98 14.17
C THR A 56 -12.57 9.95 12.87
N VAL A 57 -13.21 9.58 11.76
CA VAL A 57 -12.58 9.60 10.42
C VAL A 57 -12.15 11.03 10.05
N GLN A 58 -13.01 12.03 10.29
CA GLN A 58 -12.65 13.44 10.05
C GLN A 58 -11.50 13.91 10.94
N ARG A 59 -11.45 13.47 12.19
CA ARG A 59 -10.32 13.76 13.10
C ARG A 59 -9.02 13.12 12.58
N TRP A 60 -9.07 11.90 12.07
CA TRP A 60 -7.89 11.25 11.48
C TRP A 60 -7.34 12.01 10.27
N MET A 61 -8.22 12.62 9.48
CA MET A 61 -7.82 13.43 8.34
C MET A 61 -7.26 14.81 8.74
N LYS A 62 -7.82 15.44 9.79
CA LYS A 62 -7.41 16.79 10.23
C LYS A 62 -6.24 16.80 11.21
N ALA A 63 -6.33 15.99 12.26
CA ALA A 63 -5.39 15.97 13.38
C ALA A 63 -4.47 14.75 13.37
N GLY A 64 -4.87 13.67 12.69
CA GLY A 64 -4.10 12.43 12.66
C GLY A 64 -4.12 11.65 13.97
N LYS A 65 -3.23 10.67 14.06
CA LYS A 65 -2.99 9.85 15.24
C LYS A 65 -1.48 9.67 15.48
N PRO A 66 -1.03 9.31 16.69
CA PRO A 66 0.36 8.96 16.90
C PRO A 66 0.75 7.77 16.01
N GLY A 67 1.82 7.97 15.25
CA GLY A 67 2.44 6.99 14.37
C GLY A 67 3.45 6.13 15.12
N ARG A 68 3.86 5.05 14.47
CA ARG A 68 4.74 4.03 15.05
C ARG A 68 6.13 4.56 15.43
N HIS A 69 6.60 5.60 14.72
CA HIS A 69 7.93 6.20 14.91
C HIS A 69 7.90 7.51 15.72
N GLY A 70 6.85 7.74 16.52
CA GLY A 70 6.78 8.91 17.42
C GLY A 70 6.35 10.23 16.77
N GLY A 71 6.00 10.22 15.48
CA GLY A 71 5.37 11.36 14.78
C GLY A 71 3.84 11.26 14.73
N THR A 72 3.17 12.30 14.25
CA THR A 72 1.72 12.25 13.96
C THR A 72 1.50 11.84 12.51
N VAL A 73 0.69 10.83 12.28
CA VAL A 73 0.30 10.36 10.94
C VAL A 73 -1.14 10.76 10.69
N THR A 74 -1.40 11.44 9.57
CA THR A 74 -2.74 11.84 9.13
C THR A 74 -3.27 10.87 8.07
N LEU A 75 -4.59 10.70 8.05
CA LEU A 75 -5.24 9.92 7.00
C LEU A 75 -5.34 10.78 5.74
N GLN A 76 -4.62 10.37 4.69
CA GLN A 76 -4.62 11.10 3.42
C GLN A 76 -5.84 10.73 2.56
N ALA A 77 -6.38 11.73 1.85
CA ALA A 77 -7.53 11.60 0.98
C ALA A 77 -7.39 12.51 -0.25
N TYR A 78 -8.00 12.12 -1.37
CA TYR A 78 -8.21 12.98 -2.52
C TYR A 78 -9.46 13.84 -2.30
N TYR A 79 -9.36 15.12 -2.64
CA TYR A 79 -10.49 16.05 -2.61
C TYR A 79 -10.85 16.41 -4.04
N PHE A 80 -11.88 15.74 -4.58
CA PHE A 80 -12.47 16.11 -5.88
C PHE A 80 -13.44 17.29 -5.73
N SER A 81 -14.01 17.44 -4.53
CA SER A 81 -14.83 18.56 -4.07
C SER A 81 -14.55 18.78 -2.58
N PRO A 82 -14.66 20.02 -2.05
CA PRO A 82 -14.43 20.30 -0.63
C PRO A 82 -15.28 19.45 0.31
N ALA A 83 -16.45 19.00 -0.14
CA ALA A 83 -17.41 18.23 0.65
C ALA A 83 -17.23 16.70 0.52
N GLU A 84 -16.48 16.23 -0.47
CA GLU A 84 -16.40 14.80 -0.81
C GLU A 84 -14.95 14.31 -0.87
N PRO A 85 -14.35 14.01 0.30
CA PRO A 85 -13.07 13.34 0.33
C PRO A 85 -13.22 11.87 -0.07
N ARG A 86 -12.24 11.39 -0.85
CA ARG A 86 -12.10 10.00 -1.28
C ARG A 86 -10.80 9.45 -0.73
N ILE A 87 -10.90 8.46 0.13
CA ILE A 87 -9.77 7.88 0.86
C ILE A 87 -9.31 6.63 0.11
N PRO A 88 -8.08 6.58 -0.40
CA PRO A 88 -7.56 5.37 -1.02
C PRO A 88 -7.36 4.26 0.01
N TRP A 89 -7.75 3.04 -0.33
CA TRP A 89 -7.52 1.86 0.52
C TRP A 89 -6.05 1.72 0.97
N PRO A 90 -5.03 1.91 0.12
CA PRO A 90 -3.63 1.85 0.56
C PRO A 90 -3.28 2.88 1.63
N ALA A 91 -3.88 4.09 1.56
CA ALA A 91 -3.69 5.12 2.57
C ALA A 91 -4.33 4.72 3.91
N LEU A 92 -5.54 4.13 3.87
CA LEU A 92 -6.21 3.62 5.06
C LEU A 92 -5.44 2.45 5.71
N ALA A 93 -4.92 1.53 4.90
CA ALA A 93 -4.12 0.40 5.37
C ALA A 93 -2.82 0.87 6.04
N ALA A 94 -2.07 1.77 5.40
CA ALA A 94 -0.86 2.36 5.97
C ALA A 94 -1.16 3.15 7.26
N PHE A 95 -2.25 3.93 7.25
CA PHE A 95 -2.73 4.62 8.44
C PHE A 95 -3.02 3.63 9.57
N GLY A 96 -3.69 2.50 9.29
CA GLY A 96 -3.92 1.41 10.25
C GLY A 96 -2.64 0.95 10.96
N GLN A 97 -1.56 0.81 10.20
CA GLN A 97 -0.23 0.41 10.69
C GLN A 97 0.56 1.54 11.37
N GLY A 98 0.01 2.76 11.43
CA GLY A 98 0.69 3.93 11.99
C GLY A 98 1.84 4.43 11.12
N LEU A 99 1.77 4.17 9.81
CA LEU A 99 2.75 4.58 8.81
C LEU A 99 2.22 5.80 8.04
N ALA A 100 3.11 6.75 7.76
CA ALA A 100 2.82 7.82 6.83
C ALA A 100 2.62 7.24 5.42
N PHE A 101 1.61 7.74 4.72
CA PHE A 101 1.33 7.36 3.35
C PHE A 101 1.47 8.59 2.47
N ASP A 102 2.09 8.45 1.30
CA ASP A 102 2.18 9.52 0.30
C ASP A 102 1.27 9.19 -0.89
N LEU A 103 0.25 10.03 -1.12
CA LEU A 103 -0.67 9.91 -2.25
C LEU A 103 0.01 9.98 -3.62
N SER A 104 1.21 10.56 -3.73
CA SER A 104 1.96 10.61 -4.98
C SER A 104 2.32 9.21 -5.51
N THR A 105 2.44 8.23 -4.60
CA THR A 105 2.76 6.83 -4.92
C THR A 105 1.62 6.08 -5.62
N LEU A 106 0.40 6.62 -5.57
CA LEU A 106 -0.78 6.05 -6.21
C LEU A 106 -1.04 6.62 -7.61
N ALA A 107 -0.17 7.50 -8.11
CA ALA A 107 -0.30 7.99 -9.47
C ALA A 107 -0.27 6.80 -10.44
N PRO A 108 -1.22 6.71 -11.40
CA PRO A 108 -1.15 5.71 -12.42
C PRO A 108 0.15 5.91 -13.20
N ALA A 109 0.79 4.81 -13.61
CA ALA A 109 2.05 4.78 -14.37
C ALA A 109 1.99 5.44 -15.78
N GLY A 110 1.10 6.40 -16.00
CA GLY A 110 0.91 7.16 -17.24
C GLY A 110 0.61 8.66 -17.04
N ALA A 111 0.66 9.20 -15.83
CA ALA A 111 0.66 10.66 -15.66
C ALA A 111 2.06 11.19 -16.01
N ALA A 112 2.18 11.78 -17.21
CA ALA A 112 3.38 12.45 -17.67
C ALA A 112 3.96 13.39 -16.59
N PRO A 113 5.29 13.51 -16.47
CA PRO A 113 5.89 14.43 -15.51
C PRO A 113 5.37 15.84 -15.80
N ALA A 114 4.78 16.48 -14.79
CA ALA A 114 4.37 17.88 -14.87
C ALA A 114 5.57 18.74 -15.30
N PRO A 115 5.38 19.74 -16.17
CA PRO A 115 6.47 20.55 -16.67
C PRO A 115 7.15 21.27 -15.51
N THR A 116 8.44 20.99 -15.34
CA THR A 116 9.36 21.76 -14.52
C THR A 116 9.23 23.23 -14.91
N HIS A 117 8.53 24.03 -14.09
CA HIS A 117 8.68 25.48 -14.15
C HIS A 117 10.09 25.82 -13.68
N LEU A 118 11.01 25.80 -14.65
CA LEU A 118 12.33 26.41 -14.57
C LEU A 118 12.11 27.89 -14.26
N ARG A 119 12.15 28.23 -12.98
CA ARG A 119 12.11 29.63 -12.53
C ARG A 119 13.42 30.26 -13.00
N LYS A 120 13.34 31.04 -14.09
CA LYS A 120 14.39 31.96 -14.55
C LYS A 120 14.87 32.78 -13.35
N ALA A 121 16.14 32.61 -12.96
CA ALA A 121 16.83 33.60 -12.15
C ALA A 121 17.17 34.77 -13.06
N SER A 122 16.71 35.96 -12.66
CA SER A 122 17.13 37.25 -13.21
C SER A 122 18.53 37.60 -12.74
#